data_AF-U2KPG7-F1
#
_entry.id   AF-U2KPG7-F1
#
_cell.length_a   1.000
_cell.length_b   1.000
_cell.length_c   1.000
_cell.angle_alpha   90.00
_cell.angle_beta   90.00
_cell.angle_gamma   90.00
#
_symmetry.space_group_name_H-M   'P 1'
#
loop_
_entity.id
_entity.type
_entity.pdbx_description
1 polymer ?
#
loop_
_entity_poly.entity_id
_entity_poly.type
_entity_poly.pdbx_seq_one_letter_code
_entity_poly.pdbx_strand_id
1 'polypeptide(L)' 'MQDYYTPKGKQLTLADRRMIERWLREGLSHREVARRLAKAPQTIHNEVKRGQVSQQVRKGK' A
#
# COMPACT_ATOMS: atom_id res chain seq x y z
N MET A 1 11.66 -10.26 15.04
CA MET A 1 11.51 -9.55 13.75
C MET A 1 10.24 -10.09 13.09
N GLN A 2 9.40 -9.25 12.47
CA GLN A 2 8.24 -9.78 11.72
C GLN A 2 8.70 -10.12 10.31
N ASP A 3 8.94 -11.40 10.07
CA ASP A 3 9.37 -11.95 8.79
C ASP A 3 8.17 -12.04 7.84
N TYR A 4 7.81 -10.90 7.25
CA TYR A 4 6.87 -10.85 6.13
C TYR A 4 7.58 -11.40 4.86
N TYR A 5 7.85 -12.70 4.83
CA TYR A 5 8.36 -13.37 3.63
C TYR A 5 7.22 -13.51 2.61
N THR A 6 7.09 -12.51 1.74
CA THR A 6 6.29 -12.66 0.52
C THR A 6 7.14 -13.31 -0.57
N PRO A 7 6.76 -14.47 -1.11
CA PRO A 7 7.49 -15.09 -2.21
C PRO A 7 7.56 -14.12 -3.40
N LYS A 8 8.76 -13.95 -3.95
CA LYS A 8 8.99 -13.12 -5.14
C LYS A 8 8.13 -13.67 -6.30
N GLY A 9 7.21 -12.85 -6.80
CA GLY A 9 6.46 -13.16 -8.02
C GLY A 9 4.99 -12.74 -8.01
N LYS A 10 4.38 -12.48 -6.84
CA LYS A 10 2.97 -12.08 -6.77
C LYS A 10 2.82 -10.56 -6.91
N GLN A 11 2.85 -10.10 -8.17
CA GLN A 11 2.61 -8.71 -8.54
C GLN A 11 1.26 -8.23 -7.98
N LEU A 12 1.18 -6.95 -7.62
CA LEU A 12 -0.09 -6.33 -7.23
C LEU A 12 -1.02 -6.28 -8.45
N THR A 13 -2.23 -6.78 -8.27
CA THR A 13 -3.26 -6.69 -9.30
C THR A 13 -3.79 -5.26 -9.37
N LEU A 14 -4.47 -4.91 -10.46
CA LEU A 14 -5.15 -3.62 -10.58
C LEU A 14 -6.19 -3.41 -9.46
N ALA A 15 -6.84 -4.49 -9.02
CA ALA A 15 -7.77 -4.46 -7.89
C ALA A 15 -7.06 -4.09 -6.58
N ASP A 16 -5.90 -4.70 -6.30
CA ASP A 16 -5.10 -4.37 -5.12
C ASP A 16 -4.70 -2.89 -5.12
N ARG A 17 -4.26 -2.35 -6.27
CA ARG A 17 -3.91 -0.93 -6.40
C ARG A 17 -5.07 0.00 -6.07
N ARG A 18 -6.28 -0.31 -6.55
CA ARG A 18 -7.49 0.46 -6.23
C ARG A 18 -7.83 0.40 -4.73
N MET A 19 -7.65 -0.76 -4.11
CA MET A 19 -7.86 -0.91 -2.66
C MET A 19 -6.85 -0.08 -1.85
N ILE A 20 -5.57 -0.09 -2.26
CA ILE A 20 -4.51 0.71 -1.65
C ILE A 20 -4.85 2.21 -1.75
N GLU A 21 -5.24 2.69 -2.93
CA GLU A 21 -5.63 4.09 -3.13
C GLU A 21 -6.83 4.50 -2.28
N ARG A 22 -7.86 3.66 -2.23
CA ARG A 22 -9.06 3.91 -1.41
C ARG A 22 -8.69 4.02 0.07
N TRP A 23 -7.93 3.06 0.60
CA TRP A 23 -7.56 3.06 2.01
C TRP A 23 -6.59 4.18 2.37
N LEU A 24 -5.67 4.54 1.47
CA LEU A 24 -4.81 5.71 1.67
C LEU A 24 -5.61 7.02 1.66
N ARG A 25 -6.69 7.12 0.89
CA ARG A 25 -7.64 8.25 0.95
C ARG A 25 -8.48 8.27 2.23
N GLU A 26 -8.79 7.10 2.78
CA GLU A 26 -9.47 6.95 4.07
C GLU A 26 -8.54 7.26 5.27
N GLY A 27 -7.25 7.55 5.03
CA GLY A 27 -6.28 7.91 6.07
C GLY A 27 -5.62 6.72 6.76
N LEU A 28 -5.75 5.51 6.20
CA LEU A 28 -5.10 4.31 6.75
C LEU A 28 -3.57 4.36 6.54
N SER A 29 -2.84 3.83 7.51
CA SER A 29 -1.37 3.73 7.38
C SER A 29 -0.96 2.67 6.36
N HIS A 30 0.20 2.87 5.73
CA HIS A 30 0.78 1.86 4.81
C HIS A 30 0.92 0.47 5.45
N ARG A 31 1.14 0.39 6.77
CA ARG A 31 1.22 -0.87 7.51
C ARG A 31 -0.14 -1.55 7.63
N GLU A 32 -1.20 -0.78 7.88
CA GLU A 32 -2.56 -1.32 8.00
C GLU A 32 -3.03 -1.90 6.67
N VAL A 33 -2.79 -1.16 5.59
CA VAL A 33 -3.07 -1.60 4.21
C VAL A 33 -2.31 -2.88 3.88
N ALA A 34 -1.03 -2.93 4.25
CA ALA A 34 -0.19 -4.10 4.03
C ALA A 34 -0.68 -5.34 4.80
N ARG A 35 -1.11 -5.18 6.05
CA ARG A 35 -1.73 -6.26 6.84
C ARG A 35 -3.00 -6.79 6.18
N ARG A 36 -3.87 -5.91 5.67
CA ARG A 36 -5.11 -6.30 4.98
C ARG A 36 -4.87 -7.08 3.69
N LEU A 37 -3.83 -6.71 2.94
CA LEU A 37 -3.46 -7.39 1.69
C LEU A 37 -2.55 -8.61 1.92
N ALA A 38 -2.17 -8.90 3.17
CA ALA A 38 -1.13 -9.87 3.51
C ALA A 38 0.16 -9.65 2.68
N LYS A 39 0.54 -8.38 2.51
CA LYS A 39 1.74 -7.95 1.78
C LYS A 39 2.75 -7.28 2.70
N ALA A 40 3.97 -7.16 2.23
CA ALA A 40 4.97 -6.35 2.92
C ALA A 40 4.61 -4.86 2.83
N PRO A 41 4.79 -4.08 3.91
CA PRO A 41 4.56 -2.63 3.89
C PRO A 41 5.47 -1.90 2.89
N GLN A 42 6.65 -2.48 2.61
CA GLN A 42 7.57 -1.97 1.59
C GLN A 42 6.94 -1.97 0.19
N THR A 43 6.11 -2.95 -0.14
CA THR A 43 5.44 -3.04 -1.45
C THR A 43 4.50 -1.86 -1.65
N ILE A 44 3.73 -1.50 -0.62
CA ILE A 44 2.85 -0.34 -0.65
C ILE A 44 3.64 0.96 -0.80
N HIS A 45 4.73 1.11 -0.03
CA HIS A 45 5.61 2.28 -0.14
C HIS A 45 6.17 2.45 -1.56
N ASN A 46 6.57 1.34 -2.21
CA ASN A 46 7.10 1.39 -3.57
C ASN A 46 6.03 1.82 -4.59
N GLU A 47 4.79 1.34 -4.48
CA GLU A 47 3.70 1.76 -5.39
C GLU A 47 3.36 3.24 -5.24
N VAL A 48 3.34 3.72 -4.00
CA VAL A 48 3.10 5.11 -3.66
C VAL A 48 4.25 6.00 -4.18
N LYS A 49 5.51 5.58 -3.98
CA LYS A 49 6.69 6.28 -4.50
C LYS A 49 6.77 6.27 -6.03
N ARG A 50 6.28 5.22 -6.68
CA ARG A 50 6.17 5.12 -8.15
C ARG A 50 5.08 6.01 -8.73
N GLY A 51 4.25 6.65 -7.90
CA GLY A 51 3.14 7.48 -8.35
C GLY A 51 1.96 6.66 -8.91
N GLN A 52 1.94 5.34 -8.72
CA GLN A 52 0.81 4.49 -9.12
C GLN A 52 -0.36 4.63 -8.15
N VAL A 53 -0.09 5.10 -6.93
CA VAL A 53 -1.10 5.44 -5.94
C VAL A 53 -0.81 6.84 -5.39
N SER A 54 -1.80 7.71 -5.45
CA SER A 54 -1.70 9.08 -4.93
C SER A 54 -1.58 9.08 -3.41
N GLN A 55 -0.52 9.69 -2.88
CA GLN A 55 -0.45 10.00 -1.46
C GLN A 55 -1.58 10.96 -1.09
N GLN A 56 -2.25 10.70 0.02
CA GLN A 56 -3.08 11.70 0.66
C GLN A 56 -2.16 12.83 1.12
N VAL A 57 -2.01 13.84 0.28
CA VAL A 57 -1.46 15.13 0.69
C VAL A 57 -2.46 15.65 1.71
N ARG A 58 -2.07 15.69 2.98
CA ARG A 58 -2.88 16.36 4.02
C ARG A 58 -3.11 17.77 3.51
N LYS A 59 -4.32 18.05 3.04
CA LYS A 59 -4.75 19.41 2.72
C LYS A 59 -4.61 20.16 4.06
N GLY A 60 -3.62 21.03 4.15
CA GLY A 60 -3.49 21.95 5.28
C GLY A 60 -4.81 22.67 5.45
N LYS A 61 -5.26 22.79 6.70
CA LYS A 61 -6.37 23.68 7.03
C LYS A 61 -6.05 25.10 6.63
#